data_AF-A0A7Y0TNZ3-F1
#
_entry.id   AF-A0A7Y0TNZ3-F1
#
_cell.length_a   1.000
_cell.length_b   1.000
_cell.length_c   1.000
_cell.angle_alpha   90.00
_cell.angle_beta   90.00
_cell.angle_gamma   90.00
#
_symmetry.space_group_name_H-M   'P 1'
#
loop_
_entity.id
_entity.type
_entity.pdbx_description
1 polymer ?
#
loop_
_entity_poly.entity_id
_entity_poly.type
_entity_poly.pdbx_seq_one_letter_code
_entity_poly.pdbx_strand_id
1 'polypeptide(L)'
;MRKSHEPADSSNRLIETTSTINNTEKMENQQPQEKRTLNSIVMRHHLAEELLFDAGGELTVEIIELIEDNETSLKDKLDAYTEWIGYCKGQAEYLKGLAEEYTKRAKTMINASDSARERVLQAMIELGETKVKTLKHNYSVRVTDSWKVKDDINNLTQKYLVSNKLAEFVFKPSISAIKEFNKGFDVPEYIEVTSKNSLTIR
;
A
#
# COMPACT_ATOMS: atom_id res chain seq x y z
N MET A 1 18.83 39.10 44.86
CA MET A 1 19.30 39.30 43.48
C MET A 1 18.12 39.14 42.53
N ARG A 2 17.54 40.27 42.09
CA ARG A 2 16.47 40.31 41.08
C ARG A 2 17.12 40.21 39.70
N LYS A 3 16.65 39.29 38.85
CA LYS A 3 16.89 39.35 37.41
C LYS A 3 15.57 39.65 36.72
N SER A 4 15.59 40.75 36.00
CA SER A 4 14.56 41.35 35.18
C SER A 4 14.07 40.40 34.10
N HIS A 5 12.76 40.39 33.89
CA HIS A 5 12.06 39.81 32.76
C HIS A 5 11.76 40.98 31.82
N GLU A 6 12.48 41.07 30.71
CA GLU A 6 12.11 41.94 29.59
C GLU A 6 11.18 41.17 28.65
N PRO A 7 10.08 41.78 28.16
CA PRO A 7 9.16 41.14 27.23
C PRO A 7 9.69 41.22 25.80
N ALA A 8 9.56 40.11 25.07
CA ALA A 8 9.87 40.05 23.64
C ALA A 8 8.87 40.88 22.84
N ASP A 9 9.46 41.71 21.98
CA ASP A 9 8.86 42.74 21.15
C ASP A 9 7.84 42.19 20.15
N SER A 10 6.69 42.86 20.16
CA SER A 10 5.60 42.75 19.22
C SER A 10 5.88 43.64 18.01
N SER A 11 6.41 43.09 16.92
CA SER A 11 6.37 43.72 15.58
C SER A 11 6.78 42.74 14.49
N ASN A 12 5.79 42.13 13.82
CA ASN A 12 5.80 41.96 12.36
C ASN A 12 4.46 41.35 11.90
N ARG A 13 3.49 42.23 11.64
CA ARG A 13 2.32 41.97 10.81
C ARG A 13 2.19 43.14 9.84
N LEU A 14 1.92 42.80 8.57
CA LEU A 14 1.69 43.68 7.41
C LEU A 14 3.02 44.23 6.89
N ILE A 15 3.41 44.14 5.62
CA ILE A 15 2.74 44.43 4.34
C ILE A 15 3.52 43.56 3.30
N GLU A 16 2.96 42.86 2.32
CA GLU A 16 2.73 43.36 0.96
C GLU A 16 1.97 42.30 0.14
N THR A 17 0.67 42.51 -0.01
CA THR A 17 -0.09 42.11 -1.20
C THR A 17 0.27 43.07 -2.33
N THR A 18 0.89 42.60 -3.42
CA THR A 18 0.74 43.04 -4.83
C THR A 18 2.03 42.79 -5.64
N SER A 19 2.14 41.61 -6.25
CA SER A 19 3.04 41.40 -7.40
C SER A 19 2.71 40.10 -8.12
N THR A 20 1.49 40.02 -8.67
CA THR A 20 1.19 39.08 -9.75
C THR A 20 0.15 39.69 -10.68
N ILE A 21 0.53 40.80 -11.30
CA ILE A 21 -0.14 41.31 -12.51
C ILE A 21 0.99 41.53 -13.50
N ASN A 22 1.06 40.65 -14.50
CA ASN A 22 1.66 40.78 -15.83
C ASN A 22 2.15 39.41 -16.29
N ASN A 23 1.22 38.60 -16.79
CA ASN A 23 1.46 37.65 -17.87
C ASN A 23 0.08 37.26 -18.43
N THR A 24 -0.62 38.28 -18.91
CA THR A 24 -1.88 38.14 -19.64
C THR A 24 -1.64 38.61 -21.06
N GLU A 25 -0.81 37.91 -21.82
CA GLU A 25 -0.76 38.09 -23.28
C GLU A 25 -0.03 36.90 -23.91
N LYS A 26 -0.72 36.23 -24.84
CA LYS A 26 -0.40 34.95 -25.52
C LYS A 26 -0.94 33.68 -24.84
N MET A 27 -2.25 33.61 -24.66
CA MET A 27 -2.95 32.35 -24.86
C MET A 27 -3.68 32.43 -26.20
N GLU A 28 -2.97 31.96 -27.21
CA GLU A 28 -3.50 31.62 -28.51
C GLU A 28 -4.68 30.65 -28.35
N ASN A 29 -5.70 30.90 -29.16
CA ASN A 29 -7.04 30.37 -29.06
C ASN A 29 -7.08 28.85 -29.36
N GLN A 30 -6.65 28.02 -28.40
CA GLN A 30 -6.93 26.58 -28.45
C GLN A 30 -8.29 26.34 -27.80
N GLN A 31 -9.29 26.00 -28.61
CA GLN A 31 -10.54 25.47 -28.10
C GLN A 31 -10.23 24.32 -27.12
N PRO A 32 -10.91 24.23 -25.98
CA PRO A 32 -10.68 23.15 -25.03
C PRO A 32 -10.92 21.82 -25.73
N GLN A 33 -9.84 21.09 -26.02
CA GLN A 33 -9.90 19.71 -26.51
C GLN A 33 -10.78 18.94 -25.53
N GLU A 34 -11.92 18.47 -26.02
CA GLU A 34 -12.88 17.73 -25.23
C GLU A 34 -12.14 16.57 -24.53
N LYS A 35 -12.25 16.45 -23.21
CA LYS A 35 -11.47 15.44 -22.46
C LYS A 35 -11.93 14.03 -22.84
N ARG A 36 -11.22 13.40 -23.78
CA ARG A 36 -11.52 12.05 -24.25
C ARG A 36 -11.16 11.00 -23.20
N THR A 37 -11.96 9.93 -23.17
CA THR A 37 -11.70 8.72 -22.39
C THR A 37 -10.90 7.72 -23.23
N LEU A 38 -10.20 6.76 -22.61
CA LEU A 38 -9.52 5.70 -23.36
C LEU A 38 -10.51 4.92 -24.25
N ASN A 39 -11.71 4.62 -23.73
CA ASN A 39 -12.71 3.91 -24.49
C ASN A 39 -13.15 4.69 -25.74
N SER A 40 -13.38 6.00 -25.60
CA SER A 40 -13.73 6.84 -26.76
C SER A 40 -12.58 6.92 -27.77
N ILE A 41 -11.32 6.89 -27.34
CA ILE A 41 -10.16 6.89 -28.25
C ILE A 41 -10.09 5.57 -29.02
N VAL A 42 -10.31 4.43 -28.35
CA VAL A 42 -10.36 3.11 -29.01
C VAL A 42 -11.50 3.03 -30.02
N MET A 43 -12.70 3.53 -29.67
CA MET A 43 -13.83 3.56 -30.61
C MET A 43 -13.52 4.39 -31.85
N ARG A 44 -12.78 5.49 -31.71
CA ARG A 44 -12.37 6.31 -32.85
C ARG A 44 -11.29 5.65 -33.71
N HIS A 45 -10.44 4.79 -33.14
CA HIS A 45 -9.55 3.96 -33.95
C HIS A 45 -10.34 3.00 -34.83
N HIS A 46 -11.37 2.32 -34.29
CA HIS A 46 -12.24 1.47 -35.09
C HIS A 46 -13.00 2.27 -36.16
N LEU A 47 -13.48 3.47 -35.83
CA LEU A 47 -14.09 4.35 -36.82
C LEU A 47 -13.12 4.71 -37.97
N ALA A 48 -11.86 4.99 -37.66
CA ALA A 48 -10.84 5.26 -38.68
C ALA A 48 -10.60 4.03 -39.58
N GLU A 49 -10.60 2.83 -39.01
CA GLU A 49 -10.49 1.57 -39.76
C GLU A 49 -11.71 1.36 -40.69
N GLU A 50 -12.92 1.62 -40.20
CA GLU A 50 -14.16 1.55 -41.00
C GLU A 50 -14.12 2.54 -42.17
N LEU A 51 -13.75 3.79 -41.92
CA LEU A 51 -13.65 4.82 -42.97
C LEU A 51 -12.58 4.47 -44.02
N LEU A 52 -11.45 3.90 -43.60
CA LEU A 52 -10.41 3.45 -44.52
C LEU A 52 -10.90 2.28 -45.39
N PHE A 53 -11.66 1.36 -44.82
CA PHE A 53 -12.26 0.27 -45.56
C PHE A 53 -13.28 0.77 -46.60
N ASP A 54 -14.16 1.70 -46.19
CA ASP A 54 -15.18 2.30 -47.06
C ASP A 54 -14.56 3.13 -48.20
N ALA A 55 -13.41 3.76 -47.95
CA ALA A 55 -12.61 4.46 -48.95
C ALA A 55 -11.81 3.52 -49.88
N GLY A 56 -12.02 2.20 -49.81
CA GLY A 56 -11.29 1.23 -50.63
C GLY A 56 -9.80 1.15 -50.31
N GLY A 57 -9.40 1.55 -49.10
CA GLY A 57 -8.01 1.65 -48.67
C GLY A 57 -7.32 2.97 -49.03
N GLU A 58 -8.03 3.95 -49.59
CA GLU A 58 -7.46 5.27 -49.86
C GLU A 58 -7.35 6.11 -48.58
N LEU A 59 -6.15 6.64 -48.31
CA LEU A 59 -5.90 7.57 -47.22
C LEU A 59 -6.36 8.97 -47.61
N THR A 60 -7.63 9.28 -47.33
CA THR A 60 -8.16 10.63 -47.46
C THR A 60 -7.61 11.55 -46.36
N VAL A 61 -7.65 12.86 -46.58
CA VAL A 61 -7.21 13.86 -45.59
C VAL A 61 -7.95 13.68 -44.26
N GLU A 62 -9.25 13.43 -44.31
CA GLU A 62 -10.10 13.22 -43.12
C GLU A 62 -9.67 12.00 -42.29
N ILE A 63 -9.28 10.90 -42.94
CA ILE A 63 -8.80 9.68 -42.27
C ILE A 63 -7.44 9.94 -41.60
N ILE A 64 -6.54 10.65 -42.29
CA ILE A 64 -5.22 11.02 -41.76
C ILE A 64 -5.38 11.88 -40.50
N GLU A 65 -6.18 12.95 -40.59
CA GLU A 65 -6.43 13.84 -39.45
C GLU A 65 -7.04 13.10 -38.25
N LEU A 66 -7.97 12.17 -38.50
CA LEU A 66 -8.58 11.35 -37.46
C LEU A 66 -7.56 10.42 -36.78
N ILE A 67 -6.67 9.79 -37.55
CA ILE A 67 -5.61 8.92 -37.02
C ILE A 67 -4.63 9.73 -36.17
N GLU A 68 -4.15 10.87 -36.67
CA GLU A 68 -3.18 11.72 -35.97
C GLU A 68 -3.75 12.29 -34.65
N ASP A 69 -5.00 12.74 -34.67
CA ASP A 69 -5.70 13.23 -33.48
C ASP A 69 -5.93 12.12 -32.45
N ASN A 70 -6.28 10.91 -32.89
CA ASN A 70 -6.39 9.74 -32.01
C ASN A 70 -5.05 9.36 -31.38
N GLU A 71 -3.97 9.35 -32.16
CA GLU A 71 -2.63 9.03 -31.66
C GLU A 71 -2.19 10.03 -30.58
N THR A 72 -2.38 11.32 -30.83
CA THR A 72 -2.06 12.39 -29.88
C THR A 72 -2.89 12.24 -28.60
N SER A 73 -4.21 12.05 -28.77
CA SER A 73 -5.13 11.85 -27.64
C SER A 73 -4.78 10.62 -26.79
N LEU A 74 -4.36 9.52 -27.44
CA LEU A 74 -3.96 8.31 -26.75
C LEU A 74 -2.72 8.55 -25.90
N LYS A 75 -1.68 9.18 -26.47
CA LYS A 75 -0.43 9.52 -25.77
C LYS A 75 -0.70 10.39 -24.55
N ASP A 76 -1.40 11.50 -24.73
CA ASP A 76 -1.75 12.41 -23.63
C ASP A 76 -2.53 11.69 -22.51
N LYS A 77 -3.42 10.78 -22.89
CA LYS A 77 -4.21 10.02 -21.92
C LYS A 77 -3.37 9.01 -21.15
N LEU A 78 -2.45 8.31 -21.82
CA LEU A 78 -1.54 7.37 -21.18
C LEU A 78 -0.58 8.07 -20.21
N ASP A 79 -0.10 9.27 -20.57
CA ASP A 79 0.73 10.11 -19.70
C ASP A 79 -0.05 10.53 -18.44
N ALA A 80 -1.27 11.04 -18.61
CA ALA A 80 -2.13 11.41 -17.48
C ALA A 80 -2.41 10.23 -16.54
N TYR A 81 -2.62 9.02 -17.08
CA TYR A 81 -2.76 7.82 -16.24
C TYR A 81 -1.46 7.45 -15.53
N THR A 82 -0.32 7.61 -16.19
CA THR A 82 0.99 7.35 -15.59
C THR A 82 1.27 8.28 -14.42
N GLU A 83 0.99 9.58 -14.58
CA GLU A 83 1.07 10.57 -13.50
C GLU A 83 0.15 10.23 -12.34
N TRP A 84 -1.11 9.87 -12.63
CA TRP A 84 -2.08 9.47 -11.61
C TRP A 84 -1.63 8.21 -10.84
N ILE A 85 -1.13 7.19 -11.55
CA ILE A 85 -0.56 5.99 -10.94
C ILE A 85 0.62 6.35 -10.04
N GLY A 86 1.52 7.24 -10.51
CA GLY A 86 2.64 7.75 -9.74
C GLY A 86 2.20 8.45 -8.45
N TYR A 87 1.21 9.35 -8.56
CA TYR A 87 0.59 10.02 -7.42
C TYR A 87 0.02 9.02 -6.40
N CYS A 88 -0.78 8.05 -6.84
CA CYS A 88 -1.35 7.02 -5.97
C CYS A 88 -0.27 6.20 -5.25
N LYS A 89 0.81 5.82 -5.96
CA LYS A 89 1.95 5.11 -5.34
C LYS A 89 2.62 5.97 -4.27
N GLY A 90 2.83 7.26 -4.55
CA GLY A 90 3.39 8.21 -3.58
C GLY A 90 2.52 8.36 -2.32
N GLN A 91 1.20 8.49 -2.50
CA GLN A 91 0.25 8.55 -1.39
C GLN A 91 0.22 7.25 -0.57
N ALA A 92 0.28 6.09 -1.23
CA ALA A 92 0.33 4.80 -0.56
C ALA A 92 1.59 4.68 0.32
N GLU A 93 2.75 5.08 -0.18
CA GLU A 93 4.00 5.00 0.59
C GLU A 93 4.00 6.00 1.76
N TYR A 94 3.47 7.21 1.56
CA TYR A 94 3.27 8.18 2.63
C TYR A 94 2.40 7.61 3.77
N LEU A 95 1.24 7.03 3.42
CA LEU A 95 0.32 6.42 4.39
C LEU A 95 0.96 5.24 5.12
N LYS A 96 1.76 4.44 4.42
CA LYS A 96 2.52 3.34 5.02
C LYS A 96 3.53 3.85 6.04
N GLY A 97 4.26 4.93 5.72
CA GLY A 97 5.16 5.59 6.67
C GLY A 97 4.46 6.10 7.92
N LEU A 98 3.28 6.73 7.77
CA LEU A 98 2.45 7.13 8.91
C LEU A 98 2.00 5.92 9.76
N ALA A 99 1.54 4.86 9.12
CA ALA A 99 1.09 3.65 9.81
C ALA A 99 2.22 3.02 10.65
N GLU A 100 3.44 2.98 10.11
CA GLU A 100 4.62 2.51 10.83
C GLU A 100 4.95 3.40 12.05
N GLU A 101 4.85 4.72 11.91
CA GLU A 101 5.05 5.66 13.02
C GLU A 101 4.04 5.44 14.14
N TYR A 102 2.75 5.38 13.81
CA TYR A 102 1.69 5.12 14.80
C TYR A 102 1.83 3.74 15.45
N THR A 103 2.28 2.73 14.70
CA THR A 103 2.57 1.40 15.25
C THR A 103 3.70 1.46 16.28
N LYS A 104 4.77 2.20 16.00
CA LYS A 104 5.88 2.41 16.96
C LYS A 104 5.39 3.15 18.21
N ARG A 105 4.61 4.22 18.06
CA ARG A 105 4.03 4.98 19.18
C ARG A 105 3.12 4.10 20.05
N ALA A 106 2.25 3.31 19.43
CA ALA A 106 1.39 2.37 20.13
C ALA A 106 2.22 1.35 20.93
N LYS A 107 3.26 0.77 20.31
CA LYS A 107 4.18 -0.16 20.99
C LYS A 107 4.86 0.48 22.20
N THR A 108 5.29 1.74 22.10
CA THR A 108 5.88 2.48 23.24
C THR A 108 4.89 2.60 24.40
N MET A 109 3.62 2.93 24.12
CA MET A 109 2.59 3.04 25.15
C MET A 109 2.25 1.70 25.80
N ILE A 110 2.19 0.62 25.01
CA ILE A 110 2.02 -0.74 25.51
C ILE A 110 3.18 -1.11 26.45
N ASN A 111 4.42 -0.90 26.01
CA ASN A 111 5.61 -1.18 26.83
C ASN A 111 5.62 -0.37 28.14
N ALA A 112 5.22 0.90 28.10
CA ALA A 112 5.12 1.73 29.28
C ALA A 112 4.05 1.20 30.26
N SER A 113 2.89 0.80 29.73
CA SER A 113 1.82 0.16 30.51
C SER A 113 2.28 -1.16 31.13
N ASP A 114 2.99 -2.00 30.38
CA ASP A 114 3.49 -3.29 30.85
C ASP A 114 4.57 -3.09 31.92
N SER A 115 5.47 -2.13 31.74
CA SER A 115 6.46 -1.77 32.77
C SER A 115 5.80 -1.28 34.06
N ALA A 116 4.74 -0.46 33.96
CA ALA A 116 3.99 -0.02 35.13
C ALA A 116 3.29 -1.21 35.82
N ARG A 117 2.69 -2.12 35.05
CA ARG A 117 2.06 -3.34 35.58
C ARG A 117 3.07 -4.22 36.29
N GLU A 118 4.25 -4.41 35.72
CA GLU A 118 5.32 -5.21 36.31
C GLU A 118 5.79 -4.62 37.64
N ARG A 119 5.99 -3.29 37.71
CA ARG A 119 6.35 -2.63 38.98
C ARG A 119 5.30 -2.82 40.06
N VAL A 120 4.02 -2.74 39.71
CA VAL A 120 2.91 -3.02 40.65
C VAL A 120 2.94 -4.48 41.09
N LEU A 121 3.13 -5.42 40.17
CA LEU A 121 3.24 -6.84 40.48
C LEU A 121 4.41 -7.12 41.44
N GLN A 122 5.60 -6.59 41.15
CA GLN A 122 6.78 -6.77 41.99
C GLN A 122 6.55 -6.19 43.40
N ALA A 123 6.00 -4.98 43.51
CA ALA A 123 5.65 -4.40 44.81
C ALA A 123 4.66 -5.26 45.59
N MET A 124 3.64 -5.84 44.93
CA MET A 124 2.70 -6.76 45.57
C MET A 124 3.40 -8.03 46.07
N ILE A 125 4.31 -8.60 45.28
CA ILE A 125 5.08 -9.79 45.65
C ILE A 125 6.01 -9.50 46.84
N GLU A 126 6.76 -8.38 46.79
CA GLU A 126 7.69 -7.96 47.85
C GLU A 126 6.97 -7.71 49.19
N LEU A 127 5.74 -7.19 49.13
CA LEU A 127 4.90 -6.98 50.32
C LEU A 127 4.15 -8.24 50.76
N GLY A 128 4.22 -9.34 50.01
CA GLY A 128 3.48 -10.58 50.28
C GLY A 128 1.97 -10.47 50.05
N GLU A 129 1.52 -9.45 49.32
CA GLU A 129 0.11 -9.16 49.08
C GLU A 129 -0.39 -9.85 47.82
N THR A 130 -1.35 -10.76 47.95
CA THR A 130 -1.94 -11.46 46.80
C THR A 130 -3.19 -10.79 46.26
N LYS A 131 -3.88 -9.97 47.08
CA LYS A 131 -5.08 -9.21 46.70
C LYS A 131 -5.14 -7.88 47.46
N VAL A 132 -5.31 -6.78 46.74
CA VAL A 132 -5.46 -5.44 47.33
C VAL A 132 -6.65 -4.73 46.70
N LYS A 133 -7.53 -4.15 47.53
CA LYS A 133 -8.67 -3.34 47.07
C LYS A 133 -8.44 -1.88 47.43
N THR A 134 -8.55 -1.01 46.43
CA THR A 134 -8.50 0.45 46.61
C THR A 134 -9.89 1.05 46.36
N LEU A 135 -10.01 2.36 46.52
CA LEU A 135 -11.25 3.09 46.21
C LEU A 135 -11.68 2.97 44.74
N LYS A 136 -10.73 2.80 43.81
CA LYS A 136 -10.98 2.81 42.37
C LYS A 136 -10.78 1.45 41.69
N HIS A 137 -9.90 0.59 42.23
CA HIS A 137 -9.46 -0.63 41.55
C HIS A 137 -9.26 -1.79 42.52
N ASN A 138 -9.39 -3.01 41.99
CA ASN A 138 -9.02 -4.25 42.68
C ASN A 138 -7.81 -4.86 41.98
N TYR A 139 -6.83 -5.28 42.76
CA TYR A 139 -5.59 -5.91 42.30
C TYR A 139 -5.54 -7.34 42.80
N SER A 140 -5.09 -8.26 41.95
CA SER A 140 -4.88 -9.66 42.32
C SER A 140 -3.68 -10.23 41.58
N VAL A 141 -2.74 -10.83 42.30
CA VAL A 141 -1.65 -11.61 41.71
C VAL A 141 -2.20 -12.98 41.33
N ARG A 142 -1.91 -13.45 40.10
CA ARG A 142 -2.34 -14.75 39.60
C ARG A 142 -1.14 -15.50 39.03
N VAL A 143 -1.16 -16.82 39.21
CA VAL A 143 -0.23 -17.75 38.56
C VAL A 143 -0.98 -18.43 37.43
N THR A 144 -0.36 -18.49 36.25
CA THR A 144 -0.92 -19.15 35.07
C THR A 144 0.14 -20.03 34.43
N ASP A 145 -0.21 -21.28 34.17
CA ASP A 145 0.68 -22.22 33.48
C ASP A 145 0.55 -22.06 31.97
N SER A 146 1.67 -21.87 31.27
CA SER A 146 1.73 -21.89 29.80
C SER A 146 2.37 -23.18 29.30
N TRP A 147 1.69 -23.88 28.41
CA TRP A 147 2.17 -25.12 27.82
C TRP A 147 2.76 -24.84 26.43
N LYS A 148 3.97 -25.34 26.17
CA LYS A 148 4.62 -25.27 24.85
C LYS A 148 5.12 -26.66 24.46
N VAL A 149 4.92 -27.03 23.19
CA VAL A 149 5.54 -28.23 22.62
C VAL A 149 7.04 -27.95 22.47
N LYS A 150 7.88 -28.93 22.79
CA LYS A 150 9.34 -28.82 22.66
C LYS A 150 9.74 -28.81 21.18
N ASP A 151 10.81 -28.10 20.84
CA ASP A 151 11.29 -27.98 19.45
C ASP A 151 11.89 -29.29 18.92
N ASP A 152 12.36 -30.17 19.80
CA ASP A 152 13.10 -31.40 19.49
C ASP A 152 12.25 -32.67 19.58
N ILE A 153 11.01 -32.62 19.08
CA ILE A 153 10.17 -33.83 19.04
C ILE A 153 10.64 -34.81 17.97
N ASN A 154 10.99 -36.03 18.39
CA ASN A 154 11.39 -37.09 17.48
C ASN A 154 10.22 -37.61 16.61
N ASN A 155 10.56 -38.38 15.57
CA ASN A 155 9.58 -38.92 14.63
C ASN A 155 8.55 -39.87 15.26
N LEU A 156 8.89 -40.57 16.35
CA LEU A 156 7.93 -41.44 17.06
C LEU A 156 6.86 -40.59 17.76
N THR A 157 7.27 -39.52 18.44
CA THR A 157 6.38 -38.57 19.08
C THR A 157 5.50 -37.86 18.04
N GLN A 158 6.06 -37.45 16.90
CA GLN A 158 5.27 -36.84 15.82
C GLN A 158 4.18 -37.79 15.31
N LYS A 159 4.53 -39.05 15.04
CA LYS A 159 3.55 -40.07 14.63
C LYS A 159 2.49 -40.31 15.70
N TYR A 160 2.88 -40.38 16.97
CA TYR A 160 1.94 -40.50 18.08
C TYR A 160 0.96 -39.31 18.12
N LEU A 161 1.45 -38.08 17.98
CA LEU A 161 0.60 -36.89 17.99
C LEU A 161 -0.40 -36.90 16.83
N VAL A 162 0.03 -37.27 15.62
CA VAL A 162 -0.86 -37.37 14.46
C VAL A 162 -1.89 -38.49 14.64
N SER A 163 -1.46 -39.69 15.06
CA SER A 163 -2.35 -40.84 15.26
C SER A 163 -3.42 -40.59 16.33
N ASN A 164 -3.11 -39.77 17.33
CA ASN A 164 -4.04 -39.39 18.40
C ASN A 164 -4.84 -38.11 18.08
N LYS A 165 -4.78 -37.58 16.85
CA LYS A 165 -5.46 -36.34 16.44
C LYS A 165 -5.06 -35.11 17.28
N LEU A 166 -3.82 -35.11 17.77
CA LEU A 166 -3.21 -33.97 18.48
C LEU A 166 -2.34 -33.11 17.53
N ALA A 167 -2.11 -33.58 16.31
CA ALA A 167 -1.41 -32.86 15.25
C ALA A 167 -1.93 -33.31 13.87
N GLU A 168 -1.66 -32.50 12.84
CA GLU A 168 -2.00 -32.79 11.44
C GLU A 168 -0.74 -32.81 10.56
N PHE A 169 -0.75 -33.68 9.55
CA PHE A 169 0.27 -33.66 8.50
C PHE A 169 -0.16 -32.71 7.39
N VAL A 170 0.63 -31.67 7.13
CA VAL A 170 0.38 -30.71 6.05
C VAL A 170 1.34 -30.95 4.91
N PHE A 171 0.84 -31.47 3.78
CA PHE A 171 1.61 -31.59 2.55
C PHE A 171 1.71 -30.21 1.88
N LYS A 172 2.93 -29.72 1.67
CA LYS A 172 3.20 -28.40 1.08
C LYS A 172 4.11 -28.54 -0.15
N PRO A 173 3.55 -28.69 -1.37
CA PRO A 173 4.36 -28.82 -2.57
C PRO A 173 5.15 -27.53 -2.85
N SER A 174 6.39 -27.69 -3.31
CA SER A 174 7.23 -26.56 -3.73
C SER A 174 7.04 -26.30 -5.21
N ILE A 175 6.19 -25.32 -5.55
CA ILE A 175 5.92 -24.95 -6.95
C ILE A 175 7.20 -24.54 -7.69
N SER A 176 8.11 -23.84 -7.01
CA SER A 176 9.40 -23.45 -7.60
C SER A 176 10.25 -24.66 -7.98
N ALA A 177 10.35 -25.65 -7.09
CA ALA A 177 11.10 -26.88 -7.36
C ALA A 177 10.44 -27.71 -8.47
N ILE A 178 9.11 -27.79 -8.48
CA ILE A 178 8.34 -28.47 -9.53
C ILE A 178 8.59 -27.80 -10.89
N LYS A 179 8.56 -26.45 -10.94
CA LYS A 179 8.81 -25.69 -12.17
C LYS A 179 10.24 -25.89 -12.69
N GLU A 180 11.22 -25.92 -11.79
CA GLU A 180 12.62 -26.13 -12.14
C GLU A 180 12.88 -27.56 -12.66
N PHE A 181 12.31 -28.56 -11.99
CA PHE A 181 12.41 -29.95 -12.41
C PHE A 181 11.82 -30.21 -13.80
N ASN A 182 10.69 -29.57 -14.12
CA ASN A 182 10.01 -29.72 -15.41
C ASN A 182 10.47 -28.69 -16.45
N LYS A 183 11.59 -27.98 -16.23
CA LYS A 183 12.10 -26.99 -17.19
C LYS A 183 12.57 -27.69 -18.47
N GLY A 184 11.96 -27.33 -19.60
CA GLY A 184 12.28 -27.94 -20.90
C GLY A 184 11.44 -29.17 -21.25
N PHE A 185 10.49 -29.54 -20.39
CA PHE A 185 9.47 -30.56 -20.65
C PHE A 185 8.09 -29.91 -20.76
N ASP A 186 7.11 -30.68 -21.22
CA ASP A 186 5.71 -30.28 -21.18
C ASP A 186 5.23 -30.12 -19.73
N VAL A 187 4.25 -29.24 -19.53
CA VAL A 187 3.65 -28.98 -18.22
C VAL A 187 2.94 -30.24 -17.72
N PRO A 188 3.23 -30.73 -16.49
CA PRO A 188 2.56 -31.90 -15.94
C PRO A 188 1.05 -31.73 -15.78
N GLU A 189 0.30 -32.81 -15.90
CA GLU A 189 -1.17 -32.83 -15.80
C GLU A 189 -1.72 -32.27 -14.46
N TYR A 190 -0.96 -32.41 -13.38
CA TYR A 190 -1.33 -31.89 -12.05
C TYR A 190 -0.99 -30.40 -11.87
N ILE A 191 -0.53 -29.70 -12.91
CA ILE A 191 -0.22 -28.27 -12.90
C ILE A 191 -1.08 -27.53 -13.91
N GLU A 192 -1.86 -26.56 -13.42
CA GLU A 192 -2.56 -25.60 -14.26
C GLU A 192 -1.69 -24.36 -14.48
N VAL A 193 -1.53 -23.94 -15.73
CA VAL A 193 -0.80 -22.71 -16.10
C VAL A 193 -1.77 -21.68 -16.64
N THR A 194 -1.89 -20.55 -15.93
CA THR A 194 -2.67 -19.40 -16.38
C THR A 194 -1.75 -18.27 -16.85
N SER A 195 -1.89 -17.86 -18.10
CA SER A 195 -1.19 -16.69 -18.65
C SER A 195 -2.01 -15.42 -18.43
N LYS A 196 -1.36 -14.34 -17.97
CA LYS A 196 -1.97 -13.01 -17.80
C LYS A 196 -1.06 -11.95 -18.40
N ASN A 197 -1.64 -11.02 -19.15
CA ASN A 197 -0.92 -9.85 -19.65
C ASN A 197 -0.70 -8.85 -18.51
N SER A 198 0.45 -8.17 -18.51
CA SER A 198 0.79 -7.13 -17.53
C SER A 198 1.39 -5.91 -18.22
N LEU A 199 0.97 -4.72 -17.80
CA LEU A 199 1.56 -3.46 -18.24
C LEU A 199 2.84 -3.16 -17.43
N THR A 200 3.91 -2.75 -18.12
CA THR A 200 5.12 -2.21 -17.49
C THR A 200 5.29 -0.76 -17.93
N ILE A 201 5.36 0.16 -16.97
CA ILE A 201 5.66 1.58 -17.18
C ILE A 201 7.09 1.80 -16.67
N ARG A 202 7.97 2.36 -17.50
CA ARG A 202 9.39 2.59 -17.18
C ARG A 202 9.67 4.06 -16.95
#